data_AF-A0A2A2HQZ5-F1
#
_entry.id   AF-A0A2A2HQZ5-F1
#
_cell.length_a   1.000
_cell.length_b   1.000
_cell.length_c   1.000
_cell.angle_alpha   90.00
_cell.angle_beta   90.00
_cell.angle_gamma   90.00
#
_symmetry.space_group_name_H-M   'P 1'
#
loop_
_entity.id
_entity.type
_entity.pdbx_description
1 polymer ?
#
loop_
_entity_poly.entity_id
_entity_poly.type
_entity_poly.pdbx_seq_one_letter_code
_entity_poly.pdbx_strand_id
1 'polypeptide(L)'
;MDKVSSLINKNVGDIYLKEPLSKHSSWRIGGPADVLVEPYTVEQILEIVRYADLMKIPAVVIGNGTNLLFSDEGFRGIIIKMGKNFSKYTIKGKRACVEAGIWTPKFVKILSDNGLSGLEHAIGIPGTLGGLVFMNGGSGGKCIGDIVKKIWVIDKNYNLISFSKSECDFSYRKSVFQDSNYIICKIELECETGEKEKIESEMRSILDNRKNKFPLNYPNCGSVFLSNPVVNDTFAPPGKLIEEAGLKGYQVGGAQISEKHANFIVNLGNATAKDVISIVQYALKIVYQRYGLYLESEIKYVGEMGDLKSLHEVGKLSME
;
A
#
# COMPACT_ATOMS: atom_id res chain seq x y z
N MET A 1 -4.97 27.71 4.28
CA MET A 1 -3.59 27.96 3.77
C MET A 1 -2.67 28.52 4.85
N ASP A 2 -3.09 29.53 5.63
CA ASP A 2 -2.24 30.18 6.64
C ASP A 2 -1.60 29.24 7.68
N LYS A 3 -2.32 28.17 8.06
CA LYS A 3 -1.82 27.15 8.99
C LYS A 3 -0.74 26.25 8.44
N VAL A 4 -0.50 26.20 7.12
CA VAL A 4 0.56 25.35 6.53
C VAL A 4 1.74 26.18 6.04
N SER A 5 1.57 27.51 5.90
CA SER A 5 2.63 28.41 5.47
C SER A 5 3.86 28.40 6.38
N SER A 6 3.70 28.14 7.68
CA SER A 6 4.86 28.03 8.58
C SER A 6 5.60 26.69 8.49
N LEU A 7 5.00 25.65 7.90
CA LEU A 7 5.69 24.39 7.57
C LEU A 7 6.70 24.59 6.44
N ILE A 8 6.39 25.48 5.49
CA ILE A 8 7.24 25.78 4.31
C ILE A 8 8.62 26.31 4.72
N ASN A 9 8.69 27.02 5.85
CA ASN A 9 9.94 27.59 6.35
C ASN A 9 10.76 26.61 7.22
N LYS A 10 10.28 25.38 7.42
CA LYS A 10 10.97 24.34 8.19
C LYS A 10 11.77 23.44 7.27
N ASN A 11 12.86 22.87 7.79
CA ASN A 11 13.68 21.92 7.04
C ASN A 11 13.08 20.51 7.10
N VAL A 12 11.91 20.31 6.47
CA VAL A 12 11.13 19.07 6.55
C VAL A 12 11.22 18.16 5.32
N GLY A 13 12.05 18.51 4.34
CA GLY A 13 12.21 17.79 3.07
C GLY A 13 11.64 18.56 1.89
N ASP A 14 11.35 17.84 0.79
CA ASP A 14 10.76 18.45 -0.40
C ASP A 14 9.28 18.74 -0.17
N ILE A 15 8.82 19.96 -0.46
CA ILE A 15 7.45 20.41 -0.20
C ILE A 15 6.75 20.73 -1.52
N TYR A 16 5.53 20.20 -1.67
CA TYR A 16 4.66 20.40 -2.82
C TYR A 16 3.32 20.94 -2.36
N LEU A 17 2.87 22.06 -2.95
CA LEU A 17 1.61 22.70 -2.61
C LEU A 17 0.55 22.35 -3.66
N LYS A 18 -0.68 22.06 -3.21
CA LYS A 18 -1.80 21.68 -4.10
C LYS A 18 -1.45 20.52 -5.03
N GLU A 19 -0.66 19.56 -4.54
CA GLU A 19 -0.10 18.48 -5.35
C GLU A 19 -1.18 17.43 -5.68
N PRO A 20 -1.46 17.15 -6.98
CA PRO A 20 -2.43 16.13 -7.37
C PRO A 20 -2.02 14.73 -6.91
N LEU A 21 -2.83 14.09 -6.06
CA LEU A 21 -2.55 12.77 -5.51
C LEU A 21 -2.64 11.64 -6.56
N SER A 22 -3.28 11.90 -7.70
CA SER A 22 -3.22 11.03 -8.89
C SER A 22 -1.78 10.77 -9.37
N LYS A 23 -0.81 11.66 -9.12
CA LYS A 23 0.62 11.41 -9.42
C LYS A 23 1.31 10.50 -8.40
N HIS A 24 0.64 10.18 -7.30
CA HIS A 24 1.17 9.42 -6.17
C HIS A 24 0.33 8.16 -5.85
N SER A 25 -0.56 7.78 -6.77
CA SER A 25 -1.35 6.55 -6.72
C SER A 25 -1.09 5.72 -7.97
N SER A 26 -0.99 4.40 -7.82
CA SER A 26 -0.87 3.52 -8.99
C SER A 26 -2.15 3.39 -9.80
N TRP A 27 -3.30 3.76 -9.22
CA TRP A 27 -4.55 3.95 -9.98
C TRP A 27 -4.56 5.21 -10.83
N ARG A 28 -3.70 6.18 -10.51
CA ARG A 28 -3.71 7.53 -11.08
C ARG A 28 -5.02 8.28 -10.83
N ILE A 29 -5.57 8.12 -9.63
CA ILE A 29 -6.80 8.75 -9.18
C ILE A 29 -6.51 9.53 -7.90
N GLY A 30 -7.10 10.71 -7.75
CA GLY A 30 -6.97 11.55 -6.56
C GLY A 30 -6.82 13.04 -6.88
N GLY A 31 -7.60 13.85 -6.17
CA GLY A 31 -7.54 15.32 -6.19
C GLY A 31 -6.27 15.89 -5.53
N PRO A 32 -6.17 17.22 -5.42
CA PRO A 32 -4.99 17.88 -4.86
C PRO A 32 -4.93 17.76 -3.33
N ALA A 33 -3.77 17.36 -2.78
CA ALA A 33 -3.47 17.57 -1.37
C ALA A 33 -3.06 19.03 -1.13
N ASP A 34 -3.51 19.62 -0.02
CA ASP A 34 -3.09 20.97 0.38
C ASP A 34 -1.57 21.05 0.43
N VAL A 35 -0.91 20.10 1.10
CA VAL A 35 0.55 19.93 1.10
C VAL A 35 0.95 18.46 1.06
N LEU A 36 1.97 18.16 0.26
CA LEU A 36 2.71 16.90 0.30
C LEU A 36 4.17 17.18 0.65
N VAL A 37 4.74 16.37 1.54
CA VAL A 37 6.14 16.46 1.97
C VAL A 37 6.85 15.13 1.73
N GLU A 38 8.03 15.15 1.11
CA GLU A 38 8.93 14.00 0.96
C GLU A 38 10.17 14.17 1.88
N PRO A 39 10.15 13.62 3.11
CA PRO A 39 11.25 13.74 4.06
C PRO A 39 12.45 12.86 3.70
N TYR A 40 13.62 13.23 4.20
CA TYR A 40 14.90 12.53 4.06
C TYR A 40 15.38 11.86 5.36
N THR A 41 14.85 12.26 6.52
CA THR A 41 15.28 11.74 7.82
C THR A 41 14.11 11.55 8.79
N VAL A 42 14.34 10.77 9.86
CA VAL A 42 13.35 10.53 10.92
C VAL A 42 13.02 11.83 11.66
N GLU A 43 14.01 12.69 11.86
CA GLU A 43 13.85 13.99 12.53
C GLU A 43 12.89 14.89 11.74
N GLN A 44 12.95 14.86 10.41
CA GLN A 44 12.01 15.60 9.56
C GLN A 44 10.59 15.05 9.67
N ILE A 45 10.43 13.72 9.70
CA ILE A 45 9.11 13.10 9.94
C ILE A 45 8.55 13.55 11.30
N LEU A 46 9.37 13.51 12.35
CA LEU A 46 9.01 13.95 13.70
C LEU A 46 8.58 15.42 13.74
N GLU A 47 9.30 16.29 13.02
CA GLU A 47 8.94 17.71 12.93
C GLU A 47 7.59 17.91 12.24
N ILE A 48 7.32 17.18 11.16
CA ILE A 48 6.05 17.28 10.43
C ILE A 48 4.88 16.80 11.29
N VAL A 49 4.98 15.63 11.93
CA VAL A 49 3.87 15.07 12.72
C VAL A 49 3.59 15.90 13.97
N ARG A 50 4.63 16.39 14.67
CA ARG A 50 4.46 17.28 15.82
C ARG A 50 3.81 18.59 15.42
N TYR A 51 4.19 19.12 14.26
CA TYR A 51 3.57 20.33 13.72
C TYR A 51 2.09 20.10 13.37
N ALA A 52 1.78 19.00 12.69
CA ALA A 52 0.41 18.63 12.32
C ALA A 52 -0.48 18.53 13.57
N ASP A 53 0.00 17.84 14.60
CA ASP A 53 -0.74 17.66 15.85
C ASP A 53 -0.91 18.99 16.61
N LEU A 54 0.15 19.81 16.71
CA LEU A 54 0.08 21.13 17.34
C LEU A 54 -0.95 22.04 16.66
N MET A 55 -0.99 22.02 15.33
CA MET A 55 -1.87 22.88 14.53
C MET A 55 -3.26 22.26 14.29
N LYS A 56 -3.47 21.01 14.74
CA LYS A 56 -4.66 20.19 14.50
C LYS A 56 -4.98 20.05 13.02
N ILE A 57 -3.97 19.71 12.23
CA ILE A 57 -4.06 19.49 10.78
C ILE A 57 -4.04 17.97 10.54
N PRO A 58 -4.99 17.41 9.78
CA PRO A 58 -4.93 16.01 9.39
C PRO A 58 -3.61 15.69 8.67
N ALA A 59 -2.97 14.58 9.08
CA ALA A 59 -1.75 14.11 8.43
C ALA A 59 -1.84 12.61 8.16
N VAL A 60 -1.40 12.19 6.97
CA VAL A 60 -1.37 10.79 6.57
C VAL A 60 0.00 10.45 5.99
N VAL A 61 0.58 9.34 6.47
CA VAL A 61 1.80 8.77 5.92
C VAL A 61 1.44 7.83 4.78
N ILE A 62 2.09 8.01 3.63
CA ILE A 62 1.93 7.12 2.46
C ILE A 62 3.27 6.61 1.96
N GLY A 63 3.24 5.45 1.30
CA GLY A 63 4.32 5.00 0.42
C GLY A 63 4.06 5.43 -1.03
N ASN A 64 4.11 4.47 -1.95
CA ASN A 64 3.86 4.71 -3.38
C ASN A 64 2.37 4.72 -3.78
N GLY A 65 1.45 4.73 -2.81
CA GLY A 65 0.00 4.74 -3.06
C GLY A 65 -0.51 3.55 -3.88
N THR A 66 0.12 2.39 -3.77
CA THR A 66 -0.25 1.18 -4.54
C THR A 66 -1.39 0.37 -3.94
N ASN A 67 -1.91 0.81 -2.79
CA ASN A 67 -3.02 0.21 -2.07
C ASN A 67 -4.01 1.29 -1.57
N LEU A 68 -3.98 2.47 -2.21
CA LEU A 68 -4.74 3.66 -1.80
C LEU A 68 -5.64 4.15 -2.93
N LEU A 69 -6.87 4.54 -2.58
CA LEU A 69 -7.77 5.34 -3.40
C LEU A 69 -7.92 6.71 -2.74
N PHE A 70 -7.43 7.76 -3.37
CA PHE A 70 -7.59 9.13 -2.86
C PHE A 70 -8.89 9.73 -3.35
N SER A 71 -9.56 10.53 -2.51
CA SER A 71 -10.74 11.30 -2.86
C SER A 71 -10.51 12.19 -4.09
N ASP A 72 -11.55 12.35 -4.90
CA ASP A 72 -11.55 13.30 -6.02
C ASP A 72 -11.43 14.77 -5.54
N GLU A 73 -11.92 15.07 -4.34
CA GLU A 73 -11.80 16.40 -3.71
C GLU A 73 -10.39 16.68 -3.16
N GLY A 74 -9.54 15.64 -3.09
CA GLY A 74 -8.17 15.73 -2.61
C GLY A 74 -8.03 15.49 -1.11
N PHE A 75 -7.12 16.23 -0.47
CA PHE A 75 -6.80 16.04 0.95
C PHE A 75 -6.48 17.37 1.65
N ARG A 76 -7.27 17.73 2.67
CA ARG A 76 -7.15 18.97 3.46
C ARG A 76 -6.21 18.79 4.63
N GLY A 77 -4.92 18.65 4.33
CA GLY A 77 -3.90 18.46 5.33
C GLY A 77 -2.51 18.20 4.75
N ILE A 78 -1.71 17.44 5.49
CA ILE A 78 -0.33 17.09 5.14
C ILE A 78 -0.23 15.61 4.74
N ILE A 79 0.18 15.35 3.50
CA ILE A 79 0.61 14.02 3.08
C ILE A 79 2.11 13.87 3.31
N ILE A 80 2.51 12.90 4.10
CA ILE A 80 3.91 12.58 4.37
C ILE A 80 4.27 11.36 3.52
N LYS A 81 5.00 11.57 2.43
CA LYS A 81 5.33 10.50 1.48
C LYS A 81 6.73 9.95 1.73
N MET A 82 6.80 8.74 2.25
CA MET A 82 8.06 8.02 2.45
C MET A 82 8.41 7.25 1.18
N GLY A 83 9.36 7.78 0.41
CA GLY A 83 9.77 7.22 -0.88
C GLY A 83 11.29 7.21 -1.06
N LYS A 84 11.75 7.57 -2.28
CA LYS A 84 13.18 7.57 -2.68
C LYS A 84 14.08 8.40 -1.76
N ASN A 85 13.56 9.47 -1.15
CA ASN A 85 14.31 10.35 -0.26
C ASN A 85 14.63 9.65 1.08
N PHE A 86 13.88 8.61 1.43
CA PHE A 86 13.95 7.86 2.66
C PHE A 86 14.14 6.36 2.37
N SER A 87 15.18 6.03 1.59
CA SER A 87 15.45 4.68 1.09
C SER A 87 16.89 4.20 1.30
N LYS A 88 17.62 4.73 2.29
CA LYS A 88 18.97 4.28 2.62
C LYS A 88 18.93 2.83 3.14
N TYR A 89 19.99 2.10 2.88
CA TYR A 89 20.13 0.72 3.35
C TYR A 89 21.58 0.37 3.62
N THR A 90 21.78 -0.65 4.45
CA THR A 90 23.08 -1.29 4.70
C THR A 90 22.90 -2.80 4.74
N ILE A 91 23.81 -3.54 4.13
CA ILE A 91 23.84 -5.00 4.17
C ILE A 91 25.15 -5.43 4.86
N LYS A 92 25.04 -6.33 5.84
CA LYS A 92 26.18 -6.91 6.56
C LYS A 92 25.93 -8.41 6.76
N GLY A 93 26.63 -9.24 6.00
CA GLY A 93 26.38 -10.68 5.97
C GLY A 93 24.93 -10.95 5.57
N LYS A 94 24.19 -11.69 6.41
CA LYS A 94 22.78 -12.03 6.21
C LYS A 94 21.79 -10.95 6.63
N ARG A 95 22.25 -9.86 7.27
CA ARG A 95 21.37 -8.81 7.78
C ARG A 95 21.30 -7.64 6.82
N ALA A 96 20.08 -7.24 6.51
CA ALA A 96 19.80 -6.04 5.74
C ALA A 96 19.00 -5.07 6.61
N CYS A 97 19.49 -3.84 6.73
CA CYS A 97 18.86 -2.78 7.50
C CYS A 97 18.51 -1.63 6.56
N VAL A 98 17.24 -1.24 6.49
CA VAL A 98 16.72 -0.44 5.38
C VAL A 98 15.61 0.51 5.83
N GLU A 99 15.62 1.73 5.27
CA GLU A 99 14.57 2.72 5.48
C GLU A 99 13.29 2.33 4.75
N ALA A 100 12.15 2.68 5.35
CA ALA A 100 10.83 2.23 4.93
C ALA A 100 10.39 2.69 3.54
N GLY A 101 10.98 3.76 3.00
CA GLY A 101 10.61 4.34 1.70
C GLY A 101 11.22 3.63 0.48
N ILE A 102 12.10 2.64 0.66
CA ILE A 102 12.67 1.91 -0.48
C ILE A 102 11.59 1.19 -1.28
N TRP A 103 11.67 1.27 -2.61
CA TRP A 103 10.78 0.53 -3.49
C TRP A 103 11.08 -0.97 -3.38
N THR A 104 10.06 -1.78 -3.05
CA THR A 104 10.22 -3.21 -2.74
C THR A 104 10.94 -3.99 -3.85
N PRO A 105 10.55 -3.90 -5.14
CA PRO A 105 11.22 -4.64 -6.22
C PRO A 105 12.70 -4.28 -6.37
N LYS A 106 13.05 -2.99 -6.21
CA LYS A 106 14.46 -2.56 -6.21
C LYS A 106 15.22 -3.20 -5.06
N PHE A 107 14.63 -3.25 -3.87
CA PHE A 107 15.29 -3.84 -2.71
C PHE A 107 15.45 -5.36 -2.85
N VAL A 108 14.44 -6.06 -3.38
CA VAL A 108 14.56 -7.49 -3.70
C VAL A 108 15.70 -7.76 -4.68
N LYS A 109 15.86 -6.93 -5.72
CA LYS A 109 17.00 -7.05 -6.65
C LYS A 109 18.33 -6.79 -5.96
N ILE A 110 18.42 -5.79 -5.09
CA ILE A 110 19.62 -5.52 -4.28
C ILE A 110 20.01 -6.74 -3.42
N LEU A 111 19.04 -7.38 -2.76
CA LEU A 111 19.29 -8.59 -1.96
C LEU A 111 19.83 -9.72 -2.86
N SER A 112 19.16 -9.99 -3.98
CA SER A 112 19.58 -11.00 -4.95
C SER A 112 21.00 -10.76 -5.49
N ASP A 113 21.36 -9.51 -5.79
CA ASP A 113 22.70 -9.17 -6.28
C ASP A 113 23.79 -9.40 -5.22
N ASN A 114 23.43 -9.43 -3.94
CA ASN A 114 24.29 -9.77 -2.81
C ASN A 114 24.20 -11.25 -2.40
N GLY A 115 23.54 -12.11 -3.19
CA GLY A 115 23.37 -13.53 -2.88
C GLY A 115 22.45 -13.80 -1.68
N LEU A 116 21.57 -12.85 -1.36
CA LEU A 116 20.60 -12.96 -0.28
C LEU A 116 19.21 -13.36 -0.79
N SER A 117 18.64 -14.36 -0.14
CA SER A 117 17.35 -14.99 -0.42
C SER A 117 16.34 -14.70 0.69
N GLY A 118 15.06 -14.90 0.41
CA GLY A 118 13.95 -14.81 1.36
C GLY A 118 12.87 -13.80 1.00
N LEU A 119 13.11 -12.93 0.01
CA LEU A 119 12.18 -11.87 -0.41
C LEU A 119 11.82 -11.90 -1.91
N GLU A 120 12.21 -12.95 -2.63
CA GLU A 120 11.93 -13.17 -4.06
C GLU A 120 10.44 -13.02 -4.35
N HIS A 121 9.61 -13.58 -3.46
CA HIS A 121 8.15 -13.54 -3.52
C HIS A 121 7.54 -12.12 -3.57
N ALA A 122 8.32 -11.08 -3.24
CA ALA A 122 7.89 -9.69 -3.27
C ALA A 122 8.39 -8.90 -4.50
N ILE A 123 9.16 -9.51 -5.43
CA ILE A 123 9.75 -8.82 -6.59
C ILE A 123 8.72 -8.11 -7.48
N GLY A 124 7.48 -8.60 -7.52
CA GLY A 124 6.40 -8.00 -8.30
C GLY A 124 5.46 -7.09 -7.53
N ILE A 125 5.73 -6.78 -6.25
CA ILE A 125 4.86 -5.95 -5.40
C ILE A 125 5.33 -4.49 -5.49
N PRO A 126 4.55 -3.57 -6.10
CA PRO A 126 5.05 -2.25 -6.50
C PRO A 126 5.13 -1.21 -5.36
N GLY A 127 4.84 -1.60 -4.12
CA GLY A 127 4.85 -0.71 -2.95
C GLY A 127 6.25 -0.39 -2.40
N THR A 128 6.27 0.40 -1.32
CA THR A 128 7.48 0.58 -0.51
C THR A 128 7.62 -0.56 0.50
N LEU A 129 8.83 -0.78 1.02
CA LEU A 129 9.06 -1.84 2.00
C LEU A 129 8.30 -1.57 3.31
N GLY A 130 8.18 -0.31 3.73
CA GLY A 130 7.33 0.09 4.85
C GLY A 130 5.87 -0.29 4.64
N GLY A 131 5.33 -0.02 3.44
CA GLY A 131 3.97 -0.45 3.08
C GLY A 131 3.82 -1.97 3.03
N LEU A 132 4.85 -2.69 2.57
CA LEU A 132 4.86 -4.15 2.58
C LEU A 132 4.81 -4.69 4.01
N VAL A 133 5.58 -4.13 4.94
CA VAL A 133 5.58 -4.49 6.36
C VAL A 133 4.25 -4.14 7.02
N PHE A 134 3.73 -2.94 6.78
CA PHE A 134 2.42 -2.51 7.30
C PHE A 134 1.31 -3.50 6.94
N MET A 135 1.34 -4.02 5.71
CA MET A 135 0.36 -4.99 5.22
C MET A 135 0.73 -6.45 5.47
N ASN A 136 1.85 -6.76 6.12
CA ASN A 136 2.47 -8.09 6.09
C ASN A 136 2.37 -8.75 4.70
N GLY A 137 2.73 -7.98 3.68
CA GLY A 137 2.50 -8.32 2.29
C GLY A 137 3.42 -9.44 1.81
N GLY A 138 2.95 -10.18 0.80
CA GLY A 138 3.72 -11.25 0.19
C GLY A 138 2.92 -12.01 -0.87
N SER A 139 3.51 -13.04 -1.45
CA SER A 139 2.88 -13.86 -2.47
C SER A 139 3.39 -15.30 -2.41
N GLY A 140 2.65 -16.25 -3.01
CA GLY A 140 3.05 -17.66 -3.01
C GLY A 140 3.13 -18.29 -1.61
N GLY A 141 2.29 -17.85 -0.68
CA GLY A 141 2.25 -18.35 0.71
C GLY A 141 3.32 -17.76 1.64
N LYS A 142 4.29 -17.00 1.11
CA LYS A 142 5.32 -16.29 1.90
C LYS A 142 4.88 -14.86 2.20
N CYS A 143 5.35 -14.30 3.31
CA CYS A 143 5.13 -12.91 3.72
C CYS A 143 6.42 -12.25 4.22
N ILE A 144 6.50 -10.92 4.17
CA ILE A 144 7.66 -10.17 4.68
C ILE A 144 7.95 -10.48 6.16
N GLY A 145 6.92 -10.73 6.96
CA GLY A 145 7.05 -11.09 8.37
C GLY A 145 7.87 -12.37 8.61
N ASP A 146 8.04 -13.23 7.61
CA ASP A 146 8.85 -14.45 7.71
C ASP A 146 10.32 -14.12 8.02
N ILE A 147 10.85 -13.04 7.42
CA ILE A 147 12.26 -12.63 7.51
C ILE A 147 12.49 -11.35 8.33
N VAL A 148 11.42 -10.68 8.81
CA VAL A 148 11.57 -9.51 9.70
C VAL A 148 12.24 -9.93 11.00
N LYS A 149 13.28 -9.19 11.38
CA LYS A 149 13.94 -9.32 12.68
C LYS A 149 13.50 -8.24 13.65
N LYS A 150 13.51 -6.98 13.20
CA LYS A 150 13.25 -5.80 14.02
C LYS A 150 12.72 -4.65 13.17
N ILE A 151 11.79 -3.87 13.72
CA ILE A 151 11.21 -2.70 13.06
C ILE A 151 11.31 -1.51 14.01
N TRP A 152 11.76 -0.36 13.53
CA TRP A 152 11.73 0.90 14.26
C TRP A 152 10.58 1.76 13.76
N VAL A 153 9.85 2.32 14.70
CA VAL A 153 8.68 3.16 14.45
C VAL A 153 8.71 4.43 15.29
N ILE A 154 8.09 5.48 14.79
CA ILE A 154 7.69 6.62 15.64
C ILE A 154 6.37 6.25 16.32
N ASP A 155 6.31 6.39 17.64
CA ASP A 155 5.08 6.19 18.43
C ASP A 155 4.21 7.44 18.54
N LYS A 156 3.05 7.30 19.18
CA LYS A 156 2.11 8.39 19.45
C LYS A 156 2.67 9.51 20.35
N ASN A 157 3.79 9.26 21.02
CA ASN A 157 4.47 10.21 21.90
C ASN A 157 5.72 10.79 21.22
N TYR A 158 5.90 10.57 19.91
CA TYR A 158 7.03 11.02 19.10
C TYR A 158 8.38 10.41 19.48
N ASN A 159 8.38 9.21 20.08
CA ASN A 159 9.60 8.46 20.36
C ASN A 159 9.90 7.47 19.23
N LEU A 160 11.18 7.35 18.89
CA LEU A 160 11.65 6.26 18.04
C LEU A 160 11.84 4.99 18.87
N ILE A 161 10.87 4.09 18.81
CA ILE A 161 10.90 2.80 19.51
C ILE A 161 11.08 1.66 18.51
N SER A 162 11.25 0.44 19.01
CA SER A 162 11.42 -0.73 18.14
C SER A 162 10.64 -1.94 18.60
N PHE A 163 10.13 -2.70 17.62
CA PHE A 163 9.41 -3.96 17.77
C PHE A 163 10.28 -5.10 17.25
N SER A 164 10.36 -6.18 18.02
CA SER A 164 10.81 -7.49 17.56
C SER A 164 9.75 -8.16 16.68
N LYS A 165 10.12 -9.22 15.95
CA LYS A 165 9.19 -10.01 15.13
C LYS A 165 7.92 -10.43 15.89
N SER A 166 8.06 -10.91 17.12
CA SER A 166 6.93 -11.37 17.93
C SER A 166 6.00 -10.24 18.36
N GLU A 167 6.53 -9.03 18.57
CA GLU A 167 5.73 -7.86 18.95
C GLU A 167 4.99 -7.24 17.75
N CYS A 168 5.36 -7.59 16.51
CA CYS A 168 4.70 -7.07 15.32
C CYS A 168 3.32 -7.70 15.04
N ASP A 169 2.98 -8.78 15.75
CA ASP A 169 1.71 -9.51 15.63
C ASP A 169 1.29 -9.80 14.18
N PHE A 170 2.23 -10.36 13.41
CA PHE A 170 1.99 -10.66 12.00
C PHE A 170 1.03 -11.83 11.82
N SER A 171 0.00 -11.62 11.00
CA SER A 171 -0.87 -12.67 10.46
C SER A 171 -1.24 -12.35 9.01
N TYR A 172 -2.12 -13.14 8.38
CA TYR A 172 -2.42 -12.97 6.94
C TYR A 172 -2.91 -11.55 6.64
N ARG A 173 -2.10 -10.79 5.90
CA ARG A 173 -2.34 -9.38 5.53
C ARG A 173 -2.51 -8.42 6.70
N LYS A 174 -2.05 -8.80 7.89
CA LYS A 174 -2.21 -8.04 9.13
C LYS A 174 -0.88 -7.84 9.86
N SER A 175 -0.75 -6.67 10.47
CA SER A 175 0.28 -6.34 11.45
C SER A 175 -0.30 -5.43 12.54
N VAL A 176 0.36 -5.34 13.69
CA VAL A 176 0.00 -4.41 14.77
C VAL A 176 -0.02 -2.94 14.32
N PHE A 177 0.68 -2.62 13.23
CA PHE A 177 0.80 -1.25 12.74
C PHE A 177 -0.49 -0.72 12.12
N GLN A 178 -1.36 -1.61 11.61
CA GLN A 178 -2.62 -1.22 10.95
C GLN A 178 -3.65 -0.61 11.90
N ASP A 179 -3.66 -1.06 13.16
CA ASP A 179 -4.62 -0.65 14.19
C ASP A 179 -4.02 0.41 15.14
N SER A 180 -2.99 1.13 14.67
CA SER A 180 -2.17 2.03 15.48
C SER A 180 -1.77 3.30 14.71
N ASN A 181 -1.17 4.26 15.42
CA ASN A 181 -0.57 5.46 14.81
C ASN A 181 0.96 5.34 14.65
N TYR A 182 1.49 4.11 14.60
CA TYR A 182 2.93 3.90 14.43
C TYR A 182 3.38 4.23 13.00
N ILE A 183 4.49 4.97 12.87
CA ILE A 183 5.09 5.29 11.57
C ILE A 183 6.36 4.45 11.39
N ILE A 184 6.29 3.48 10.48
CA ILE A 184 7.42 2.58 10.19
C ILE A 184 8.55 3.38 9.53
N CYS A 185 9.70 3.44 10.20
CA CYS A 185 10.86 4.19 9.73
C CYS A 185 11.96 3.27 9.19
N LYS A 186 12.27 2.19 9.90
CA LYS A 186 13.41 1.34 9.57
C LYS A 186 13.08 -0.12 9.82
N ILE A 187 13.57 -0.98 8.95
CA ILE A 187 13.29 -2.41 8.96
C ILE A 187 14.62 -3.15 8.91
N GLU A 188 14.81 -4.10 9.82
CA GLU A 188 15.91 -5.06 9.80
C GLU A 188 15.36 -6.44 9.44
N LEU A 189 15.95 -7.02 8.40
CA LEU A 189 15.65 -8.35 7.90
C LEU A 189 16.81 -9.29 8.18
N GLU A 190 16.49 -10.53 8.51
CA GLU A 190 17.43 -11.66 8.56
C GLU A 190 17.18 -12.52 7.33
N CYS A 191 18.05 -12.38 6.33
CA CYS A 191 17.95 -13.09 5.05
C CYS A 191 18.70 -14.43 5.10
N GLU A 192 18.46 -15.27 4.10
CA GLU A 192 19.26 -16.47 3.88
C GLU A 192 20.30 -16.23 2.80
N THR A 193 21.39 -17.00 2.81
CA THR A 193 22.34 -17.03 1.68
C THR A 193 21.83 -18.01 0.65
N GLY A 194 21.82 -17.62 -0.62
CA GLY A 194 21.42 -18.50 -1.72
C GLY A 194 22.31 -18.34 -2.94
N GLU A 195 22.18 -19.30 -3.86
CA GLU A 195 22.84 -19.24 -5.15
C GLU A 195 22.16 -18.19 -6.03
N LYS A 196 22.92 -17.17 -6.46
CA LYS A 196 22.39 -16.02 -7.20
C LYS A 196 21.52 -16.42 -8.39
N GLU A 197 21.98 -17.39 -9.19
CA GLU A 197 21.26 -17.86 -10.37
C GLU A 197 19.88 -18.45 -10.04
N LYS A 198 19.77 -19.19 -8.93
CA LYS A 198 18.48 -19.73 -8.45
C LYS A 198 17.54 -18.64 -8.00
N ILE A 199 18.05 -17.67 -7.22
CA ILE A 199 17.28 -16.50 -6.76
C ILE A 199 16.74 -15.72 -7.96
N GLU A 200 17.58 -15.45 -8.96
CA GLU A 200 17.19 -14.74 -10.18
C GLU A 200 16.21 -15.54 -11.05
N SER A 201 16.33 -16.86 -11.08
CA SER A 201 15.37 -17.73 -11.76
C SER A 201 13.99 -17.69 -11.09
N GLU A 202 13.93 -17.78 -9.76
CA GLU A 202 12.66 -17.66 -9.00
C GLU A 202 12.01 -16.30 -9.24
N MET A 203 12.77 -15.21 -9.16
CA MET A 203 12.27 -13.85 -9.43
C MET A 203 11.69 -13.72 -10.85
N ARG A 204 12.37 -14.25 -11.87
CA ARG A 204 11.87 -14.23 -13.26
C ARG A 204 10.56 -14.99 -13.39
N SER A 205 10.48 -16.20 -12.83
CA SER A 205 9.25 -17.01 -12.83
C SER A 205 8.06 -16.27 -12.18
N ILE A 206 8.31 -15.58 -11.05
CA ILE A 206 7.29 -14.79 -10.37
C ILE A 206 6.81 -13.63 -11.26
N LEU A 207 7.73 -12.90 -11.90
CA LEU A 207 7.38 -11.79 -12.77
C LEU A 207 6.59 -12.25 -14.01
N ASP A 208 7.00 -13.36 -14.64
CA ASP A 208 6.32 -13.94 -15.79
C ASP A 208 4.90 -14.39 -15.43
N ASN A 209 4.72 -15.06 -14.28
CA ASN A 209 3.41 -15.44 -13.78
C ASN A 209 2.49 -14.20 -13.61
N ARG A 210 3.01 -13.14 -12.98
CA ARG A 210 2.26 -11.89 -12.78
C ARG A 210 1.92 -11.21 -14.10
N LYS A 211 2.83 -11.17 -15.06
CA LYS A 211 2.59 -10.62 -16.40
C LYS A 211 1.47 -11.35 -17.12
N ASN A 212 1.40 -12.67 -16.97
CA ASN A 212 0.34 -13.49 -17.58
C ASN A 212 -1.00 -13.34 -16.85
N LYS A 213 -0.99 -13.17 -15.53
CA LYS A 213 -2.21 -13.13 -14.70
C LYS A 213 -2.83 -11.74 -14.54
N PHE A 214 -2.04 -10.68 -14.45
CA PHE A 214 -2.52 -9.37 -14.02
C PHE A 214 -2.61 -8.34 -15.16
N PRO A 215 -3.53 -7.36 -15.08
CA PRO A 215 -3.70 -6.31 -16.08
C PRO A 215 -2.66 -5.20 -15.92
N LEU A 216 -1.37 -5.53 -16.05
CA LEU A 216 -0.26 -4.60 -15.79
C LEU A 216 -0.17 -3.41 -16.77
N ASN A 217 -0.89 -3.48 -17.90
CA ASN A 217 -0.91 -2.42 -18.92
C ASN A 217 -1.79 -1.22 -18.52
N TYR A 218 -2.65 -1.37 -17.51
CA TYR A 218 -3.54 -0.32 -17.03
C TYR A 218 -3.17 0.10 -15.60
N PRO A 219 -3.29 1.39 -15.24
CA PRO A 219 -3.19 1.83 -13.86
C PRO A 219 -4.21 1.10 -12.96
N ASN A 220 -3.74 0.52 -11.86
CA ASN A 220 -4.52 -0.24 -10.89
C ASN A 220 -3.81 -0.29 -9.53
N CYS A 221 -4.51 -0.65 -8.46
CA CYS A 221 -3.95 -0.82 -7.11
C CYS A 221 -3.88 -2.29 -6.65
N GLY A 222 -3.73 -3.24 -7.58
CA GLY A 222 -3.71 -4.66 -7.24
C GLY A 222 -5.10 -5.27 -7.05
N SER A 223 -5.17 -6.31 -6.23
CA SER A 223 -6.45 -6.96 -5.89
C SER A 223 -7.28 -6.00 -5.03
N VAL A 224 -8.55 -5.83 -5.38
CA VAL A 224 -9.44 -4.93 -4.63
C VAL A 224 -9.96 -5.62 -3.37
N PHE A 225 -10.37 -6.89 -3.48
CA PHE A 225 -10.91 -7.66 -2.37
C PHE A 225 -9.90 -8.66 -1.81
N LEU A 226 -9.94 -8.85 -0.49
CA LEU A 226 -9.07 -9.74 0.27
C LEU A 226 -9.31 -11.20 -0.12
N SER A 227 -8.25 -11.89 -0.55
CA SER A 227 -8.28 -13.33 -0.77
C SER A 227 -8.06 -14.12 0.54
N ASN A 228 -8.93 -13.91 1.53
CA ASN A 228 -8.87 -14.58 2.82
C ASN A 228 -8.92 -16.12 2.65
N PRO A 229 -7.98 -16.90 3.23
CA PRO A 229 -7.99 -18.36 3.15
C PRO A 229 -9.35 -19.00 3.50
N VAL A 230 -10.00 -18.53 4.57
CA VAL A 230 -11.31 -19.06 5.02
C VAL A 230 -12.37 -18.85 3.94
N VAL A 231 -12.38 -17.68 3.30
CA VAL A 231 -13.30 -17.37 2.19
C VAL A 231 -12.99 -18.22 0.96
N ASN A 232 -11.70 -18.38 0.63
CA ASN A 232 -11.27 -19.16 -0.53
C ASN A 232 -11.67 -20.64 -0.39
N ASP A 233 -11.54 -21.20 0.82
CA ASP A 233 -11.83 -22.60 1.11
C ASP A 233 -13.34 -22.86 1.22
N THR A 234 -14.11 -21.90 1.74
CA THR A 234 -15.57 -22.02 1.93
C THR A 234 -16.36 -21.72 0.66
N PHE A 235 -15.89 -20.74 -0.14
CA PHE A 235 -16.57 -20.27 -1.34
C PHE A 235 -15.66 -20.43 -2.56
N ALA A 236 -14.86 -19.40 -2.83
CA ALA A 236 -13.87 -19.32 -3.88
C ALA A 236 -13.10 -17.99 -3.71
N PRO A 237 -11.95 -17.82 -4.36
CA PRO A 237 -11.26 -16.54 -4.39
C PRO A 237 -12.15 -15.41 -4.93
N PRO A 238 -12.08 -14.17 -4.40
CA PRO A 238 -12.97 -13.07 -4.81
C PRO A 238 -13.00 -12.84 -6.32
N GLY A 239 -11.86 -12.98 -7.00
CA GLY A 239 -11.80 -12.86 -8.47
C GLY A 239 -12.67 -13.89 -9.19
N LYS A 240 -12.77 -15.13 -8.69
CA LYS A 240 -13.63 -16.16 -9.28
C LYS A 240 -15.11 -15.86 -9.00
N LEU A 241 -15.45 -15.42 -7.79
CA LEU A 241 -16.82 -15.04 -7.43
C LEU A 241 -17.34 -13.88 -8.30
N ILE A 242 -16.52 -12.85 -8.49
CA ILE A 242 -16.85 -11.67 -9.32
C ILE A 242 -16.95 -12.05 -10.80
N GLU A 243 -16.07 -12.93 -11.27
CA GLU A 243 -16.12 -13.45 -12.65
C GLU A 243 -17.38 -14.28 -12.91
N GLU A 244 -17.71 -15.22 -12.03
CA GLU A 244 -18.92 -16.04 -12.16
C GLU A 244 -20.20 -15.22 -12.03
N ALA A 245 -20.15 -14.12 -11.27
CA ALA A 245 -21.19 -13.10 -11.20
C ALA A 245 -21.38 -12.30 -12.51
N GLY A 246 -20.54 -12.52 -13.52
CA GLY A 246 -20.64 -11.88 -14.83
C GLY A 246 -20.16 -10.43 -14.84
N LEU A 247 -19.28 -10.06 -13.91
CA LEU A 247 -18.87 -8.66 -13.71
C LEU A 247 -17.56 -8.27 -14.40
N LYS A 248 -16.87 -9.19 -15.07
CA LYS A 248 -15.75 -8.83 -15.95
C LYS A 248 -16.21 -7.83 -17.01
N GLY A 249 -15.43 -6.79 -17.24
CA GLY A 249 -15.77 -5.73 -18.19
C GLY A 249 -16.77 -4.70 -17.69
N TYR A 250 -17.40 -4.90 -16.51
CA TYR A 250 -18.33 -3.93 -15.95
C TYR A 250 -17.63 -2.58 -15.72
N GLN A 251 -18.18 -1.52 -16.30
CA GLN A 251 -17.56 -0.21 -16.39
C GLN A 251 -18.49 0.86 -15.81
N VAL A 252 -17.91 1.79 -15.05
CA VAL A 252 -18.55 3.03 -14.61
C VAL A 252 -17.57 4.16 -14.87
N GLY A 253 -17.98 5.17 -15.64
CA GLY A 253 -17.11 6.26 -16.04
C GLY A 253 -15.81 5.75 -16.67
N GLY A 254 -14.66 6.18 -16.11
CA GLY A 254 -13.34 5.75 -16.57
C GLY A 254 -12.78 4.48 -15.90
N ALA A 255 -13.48 3.91 -14.91
CA ALA A 255 -13.04 2.71 -14.20
C ALA A 255 -13.73 1.45 -14.74
N GLN A 256 -13.04 0.32 -14.71
CA GLN A 256 -13.60 -0.96 -15.18
C GLN A 256 -13.09 -2.14 -14.36
N ILE A 257 -13.94 -3.14 -14.10
CA ILE A 257 -13.48 -4.46 -13.64
C ILE A 257 -12.72 -5.13 -14.79
N SER A 258 -11.44 -5.43 -14.57
CA SER A 258 -10.56 -5.97 -15.59
C SER A 258 -11.09 -7.26 -16.22
N GLU A 259 -11.16 -7.27 -17.54
CA GLU A 259 -11.43 -8.48 -18.35
C GLU A 259 -10.43 -9.61 -18.08
N LYS A 260 -9.19 -9.24 -17.74
CA LYS A 260 -8.11 -10.20 -17.50
C LYS A 260 -8.19 -10.85 -16.12
N HIS A 261 -8.56 -10.09 -15.09
CA HIS A 261 -8.62 -10.60 -13.72
C HIS A 261 -9.68 -9.84 -12.91
N ALA A 262 -10.80 -10.49 -12.59
CA ALA A 262 -11.98 -9.79 -12.07
C ALA A 262 -11.83 -9.19 -10.66
N ASN A 263 -10.79 -9.58 -9.89
CA ASN A 263 -10.46 -8.91 -8.63
C ASN A 263 -9.67 -7.59 -8.82
N PHE A 264 -9.44 -7.13 -10.05
CA PHE A 264 -8.71 -5.89 -10.33
C PHE A 264 -9.68 -4.89 -10.96
N ILE A 265 -9.70 -3.67 -10.44
CA ILE A 265 -10.32 -2.53 -11.11
C ILE A 265 -9.22 -1.73 -11.78
N VAL A 266 -9.38 -1.44 -13.07
CA VAL A 266 -8.43 -0.69 -13.88
C VAL A 266 -8.96 0.70 -14.18
N ASN A 267 -8.05 1.67 -14.26
CA ASN A 267 -8.34 3.00 -14.80
C ASN A 267 -8.05 3.00 -16.30
N LEU A 268 -9.06 3.28 -17.12
CA LEU A 268 -8.94 3.31 -18.59
C LEU A 268 -8.41 4.66 -19.13
N GLY A 269 -8.14 5.63 -18.25
CA GLY A 269 -7.45 6.88 -18.58
C GLY A 269 -7.95 8.09 -17.79
N ASN A 270 -9.23 8.09 -17.41
CA ASN A 270 -9.93 9.22 -16.78
C ASN A 270 -10.85 8.79 -15.62
N ALA A 271 -10.58 7.63 -14.99
CA ALA A 271 -11.35 7.17 -13.84
C ALA A 271 -11.29 8.18 -12.68
N THR A 272 -12.41 8.31 -11.97
CA THR A 272 -12.51 9.04 -10.70
C THR A 272 -12.58 8.07 -9.52
N ALA A 273 -12.38 8.58 -8.30
CA ALA A 273 -12.58 7.78 -7.10
C ALA A 273 -14.05 7.36 -6.97
N LYS A 274 -14.97 8.25 -7.34
CA LYS A 274 -16.40 7.95 -7.43
C LYS A 274 -16.69 6.76 -8.34
N ASP A 275 -16.08 6.70 -9.53
CA ASP A 275 -16.25 5.58 -10.46
C ASP A 275 -15.84 4.24 -9.82
N VAL A 276 -14.66 4.21 -9.18
CA VAL A 276 -14.15 3.01 -8.50
C VAL A 276 -15.07 2.60 -7.35
N ILE A 277 -15.53 3.56 -6.53
CA ILE A 277 -16.47 3.29 -5.43
C ILE A 277 -17.78 2.72 -5.94
N SER A 278 -18.35 3.26 -7.03
CA SER A 278 -19.58 2.74 -7.64
C SER A 278 -19.42 1.30 -8.15
N ILE A 279 -18.25 0.96 -8.73
CA ILE A 279 -17.96 -0.42 -9.13
C ILE A 279 -17.88 -1.34 -7.92
N VAL A 280 -17.18 -0.93 -6.85
CA VAL A 280 -17.06 -1.71 -5.61
C VAL A 280 -18.43 -1.95 -5.00
N GLN A 281 -19.27 -0.92 -4.95
CA GLN A 281 -20.66 -1.02 -4.48
C GLN A 281 -21.44 -2.05 -5.26
N TYR A 282 -21.42 -1.96 -6.58
CA TYR A 282 -22.15 -2.88 -7.43
C TYR A 282 -21.64 -4.31 -7.26
N ALA A 283 -20.32 -4.52 -7.24
CA ALA A 283 -19.72 -5.83 -7.02
C ALA A 283 -20.09 -6.44 -5.67
N LEU A 284 -20.04 -5.66 -4.59
CA LEU A 284 -20.45 -6.09 -3.25
C LEU A 284 -21.92 -6.53 -3.22
N LYS A 285 -22.80 -5.73 -3.84
CA LYS A 285 -24.24 -6.03 -3.91
C LYS A 285 -24.49 -7.35 -4.65
N ILE A 286 -23.92 -7.51 -5.84
CA ILE A 286 -24.16 -8.69 -6.68
C ILE A 286 -23.57 -9.96 -6.04
N VAL A 287 -22.37 -9.89 -5.48
CA VAL A 287 -21.77 -11.04 -4.79
C VAL A 287 -22.59 -11.42 -3.55
N TYR A 288 -23.06 -10.44 -2.77
CA TYR A 288 -23.92 -10.73 -1.63
C TYR A 288 -25.25 -11.36 -2.05
N GLN A 289 -25.92 -10.83 -3.07
CA GLN A 289 -27.18 -11.39 -3.57
C GLN A 289 -27.04 -12.83 -4.07
N ARG A 290 -25.90 -13.17 -4.67
CA ARG A 290 -25.68 -14.48 -5.27
C ARG A 290 -25.16 -15.53 -4.28
N TYR A 291 -24.31 -15.11 -3.34
CA TYR A 291 -23.56 -16.04 -2.47
C TYR A 291 -23.82 -15.83 -0.97
N GLY A 292 -24.57 -14.79 -0.58
CA GLY A 292 -24.76 -14.42 0.83
C GLY A 292 -23.48 -13.90 1.51
N LEU A 293 -22.44 -13.58 0.74
CA LEU A 293 -21.11 -13.22 1.21
C LEU A 293 -20.83 -11.73 1.02
N TYR A 294 -20.40 -11.05 2.08
CA TYR A 294 -19.82 -9.71 1.98
C TYR A 294 -18.31 -9.80 1.78
N LEU A 295 -17.81 -9.27 0.66
CA LEU A 295 -16.36 -9.18 0.44
C LEU A 295 -15.76 -8.02 1.23
N GLU A 296 -14.58 -8.24 1.78
CA GLU A 296 -13.76 -7.21 2.40
C GLU A 296 -12.68 -6.74 1.43
N SER A 297 -12.31 -5.46 1.51
CA SER A 297 -11.30 -4.85 0.64
C SER A 297 -10.01 -4.53 1.39
N GLU A 298 -8.86 -4.82 0.75
CA GLU A 298 -7.52 -4.46 1.27
C GLU A 298 -7.14 -3.00 0.97
N ILE A 299 -7.83 -2.39 0.00
CA ILE A 299 -7.61 -1.01 -0.40
C ILE A 299 -8.12 -0.06 0.69
N LYS A 300 -7.33 0.96 1.00
CA LYS A 300 -7.75 2.07 1.85
C LYS A 300 -8.18 3.28 1.01
N TYR A 301 -9.37 3.80 1.29
CA TYR A 301 -9.83 5.09 0.83
C TYR A 301 -9.29 6.17 1.76
N VAL A 302 -8.74 7.23 1.17
CA VAL A 302 -8.25 8.42 1.86
C VAL A 302 -9.18 9.57 1.51
N GLY A 303 -10.04 9.93 2.45
CA GLY A 303 -11.02 11.01 2.31
C GLY A 303 -10.42 12.40 2.46
N GLU A 304 -11.23 13.42 2.12
CA GLU A 304 -10.82 14.82 2.10
C GLU A 304 -10.30 15.30 3.46
N MET A 305 -10.90 14.84 4.56
CA MET A 305 -10.62 15.33 5.92
C MET A 305 -9.69 14.42 6.72
N GLY A 306 -8.99 13.49 6.06
CA GLY A 306 -8.09 12.55 6.73
C GLY A 306 -8.73 11.24 7.17
N ASP A 307 -9.98 10.99 6.78
CA ASP A 307 -10.64 9.72 7.05
C ASP A 307 -10.03 8.59 6.22
N LEU A 308 -9.40 7.65 6.91
CA LEU A 308 -8.87 6.41 6.36
C LEU A 308 -9.89 5.30 6.60
N LYS A 309 -10.52 4.83 5.52
CA LYS A 309 -11.53 3.77 5.56
C LYS A 309 -11.16 2.63 4.63
N SER A 310 -11.58 1.41 4.93
CA SER A 310 -11.47 0.34 3.96
C SER A 310 -12.46 0.58 2.82
N LEU A 311 -12.07 0.32 1.57
CA LEU A 311 -12.88 0.70 0.41
C LEU A 311 -14.28 0.04 0.41
N HIS A 312 -14.39 -1.15 0.98
CA HIS A 312 -15.66 -1.86 1.12
C HIS A 312 -16.63 -1.17 2.11
N GLU A 313 -16.12 -0.45 3.13
CA GLU A 313 -16.93 0.30 4.09
C GLU A 313 -17.51 1.55 3.43
N VAL A 314 -16.69 2.26 2.63
CA VAL A 314 -17.14 3.39 1.81
C VAL A 314 -18.19 2.93 0.80
N GLY A 315 -18.00 1.74 0.22
CA GLY A 315 -18.99 1.14 -0.65
C GLY A 315 -20.34 0.93 0.05
N LYS A 316 -20.35 0.27 1.22
CA LYS A 316 -21.59 -0.02 1.95
C LYS A 316 -22.40 1.22 2.31
N LEU A 317 -21.75 2.31 2.72
CA LEU A 317 -22.41 3.55 3.18
C LEU A 317 -23.24 4.27 2.11
N SER A 318 -23.15 3.91 0.83
CA SER A 318 -24.04 4.46 -0.21
C SER A 318 -25.11 3.47 -0.69
N MET A 319 -25.30 2.36 0.01
CA MET A 319 -26.43 1.43 -0.19
C MET A 319 -27.64 1.76 0.70
N GLU A 320 -27.44 2.55 1.75
CA GLU A 320 -28.48 3.16 2.60
C GLU A 320 -28.94 4.50 1.99
#